data_AF-A0A7X8XB48-F1
#
_entry.id   AF-A0A7X8XB48-F1
#
_cell.length_a   1.000
_cell.length_b   1.000
_cell.length_c   1.000
_cell.angle_alpha   90.00
_cell.angle_beta   90.00
_cell.angle_gamma   90.00
#
_symmetry.space_group_name_H-M   'P 1'
#
loop_
_entity.id
_entity.type
_entity.pdbx_description
1 polymer ?
#
loop_
_entity_poly.entity_id
_entity_poly.type
_entity_poly.pdbx_seq_one_letter_code
_entity_poly.pdbx_strand_id
1 'polypeptide(L)'
;MLLPALSKARDKAKTMSCISNLKQLGAALLMYSHDSEDYFPTCNQRETTVAPVPAFPNFLRTTPWSARWYLAWHSATYPYIGNIKPYKCSTNPKDYYMVNYAMPAGAVVRAEPHRETLFWHPRTAQSIPRPGDCVLLSEKGLGSGAYILNGGY
;
A
#
# COMPACT_ATOMS: atom_id res chain seq x y z
N MET A 1 6.67 13.13 31.41
CA MET A 1 7.55 13.23 30.23
C MET A 1 8.53 12.07 30.27
N LEU A 2 8.65 11.27 29.20
CA LEU A 2 9.64 10.19 29.14
C LEU A 2 10.99 10.77 28.70
N LEU A 3 12.09 10.26 29.26
CA LEU A 3 13.45 10.68 28.94
C LEU A 3 13.69 10.69 27.41
N PRO A 4 14.43 11.67 26.84
CA PRO A 4 14.61 11.84 25.40
C PRO A 4 15.07 10.57 24.66
N ALA A 5 15.84 9.71 25.33
CA ALA A 5 16.27 8.41 24.80
C ALA A 5 15.11 7.43 24.57
N LEU A 6 14.13 7.40 25.48
CA LEU A 6 12.96 6.52 25.40
C LEU A 6 11.96 6.98 24.34
N SER A 7 11.88 8.29 24.07
CA SER A 7 11.09 8.79 22.93
C SER A 7 11.66 8.30 21.60
N LYS A 8 12.98 8.43 21.39
CA LYS A 8 13.66 7.95 20.18
C LYS A 8 13.51 6.44 19.98
N ALA A 9 13.62 5.65 21.05
CA ALA A 9 13.43 4.20 20.98
C ALA A 9 12.00 3.82 20.55
N ARG A 10 10.99 4.52 21.08
CA ARG A 10 9.58 4.32 20.72
C ARG A 10 9.32 4.61 19.24
N ASP A 11 9.89 5.69 18.71
CA ASP A 11 9.68 6.06 17.30
C ASP A 11 10.34 5.06 16.36
N LYS A 12 11.55 4.57 16.67
CA LYS A 12 12.17 3.47 15.92
C LYS A 12 11.31 2.19 15.92
N ALA A 13 10.72 1.84 17.06
CA ALA A 13 9.85 0.66 17.16
C ALA A 13 8.60 0.77 16.25
N LYS A 14 8.02 1.98 16.13
CA LYS A 14 6.90 2.23 15.21
C LYS A 14 7.32 2.06 13.75
N THR A 15 8.47 2.60 13.35
CA THR A 15 9.03 2.42 12.00
C THR A 15 9.28 0.95 11.69
N MET A 16 9.91 0.21 12.61
CA MET A 16 10.14 -1.23 12.44
C MET A 16 8.84 -2.02 12.25
N SER A 17 7.76 -1.61 12.92
CA SER A 17 6.44 -2.22 12.73
C SER A 17 5.93 -2.01 11.30
N CYS A 18 6.08 -0.81 10.73
CA CYS A 18 5.64 -0.53 9.36
C CYS A 18 6.50 -1.23 8.30
N ILE A 19 7.80 -1.43 8.56
CA ILE A 19 8.67 -2.25 7.71
C ILE A 19 8.24 -3.72 7.75
N SER A 20 7.93 -4.25 8.93
CA SER A 20 7.43 -5.63 9.09
C SER A 20 6.13 -5.85 8.31
N ASN A 21 5.23 -4.87 8.37
CA ASN A 21 4.00 -4.84 7.58
C ASN A 21 4.28 -4.88 6.07
N LEU A 22 5.19 -4.02 5.56
CA LEU A 22 5.59 -4.03 4.15
C LEU A 22 6.10 -5.39 3.68
N LYS A 23 6.89 -6.09 4.50
CA LYS A 23 7.36 -7.44 4.17
C LYS A 23 6.21 -8.43 4.03
N GLN A 24 5.25 -8.40 4.96
CA GLN A 24 4.06 -9.26 4.91
C GLN A 24 3.19 -8.97 3.69
N LEU A 25 2.98 -7.68 3.38
CA LEU A 25 2.22 -7.26 2.21
C LEU A 25 2.93 -7.62 0.90
N GLY A 26 4.26 -7.46 0.83
CA GLY A 26 5.08 -7.86 -0.31
C GLY A 26 4.99 -9.37 -0.57
N ALA A 27 5.07 -10.20 0.48
CA ALA A 27 4.85 -11.63 0.36
C ALA A 27 3.46 -11.97 -0.17
N ALA A 28 2.41 -11.30 0.34
CA ALA A 28 1.04 -11.50 -0.14
C ALA A 28 0.84 -11.10 -1.61
N LEU A 29 1.53 -10.05 -2.08
CA LEU A 29 1.52 -9.66 -3.50
C LEU A 29 2.13 -10.75 -4.38
N LEU A 30 3.22 -11.38 -3.93
CA LEU A 30 3.85 -12.50 -4.65
C LEU A 30 2.96 -13.74 -4.65
N MET A 31 2.33 -14.06 -3.51
CA MET A 31 1.36 -15.16 -3.43
C MET A 31 0.18 -14.94 -4.39
N TYR A 32 -0.41 -13.75 -4.39
CA TYR A 32 -1.46 -13.38 -5.35
C TYR A 32 -0.98 -13.54 -6.79
N SER A 33 0.24 -13.08 -7.10
CA SER A 33 0.82 -13.20 -8.43
C SER A 33 0.91 -14.65 -8.88
N HIS A 34 1.38 -15.54 -8.01
CA HIS A 34 1.47 -16.97 -8.33
C HIS A 34 0.10 -17.60 -8.65
N ASP A 35 -0.96 -17.19 -7.95
CA ASP A 35 -2.32 -17.69 -8.18
C ASP A 35 -3.02 -17.02 -9.37
N SER A 36 -2.53 -15.87 -9.83
CA SER A 36 -3.16 -15.02 -10.84
C SER A 36 -2.37 -15.01 -12.16
N GLU A 37 -1.84 -16.16 -12.58
CA GLU A 37 -1.07 -16.31 -13.83
C GLU A 37 0.11 -15.32 -13.94
N ASP A 38 0.84 -15.14 -12.85
CA ASP A 38 1.96 -14.20 -12.70
C ASP A 38 1.59 -12.71 -12.81
N TYR A 39 0.30 -12.36 -12.81
CA TYR A 39 -0.13 -10.96 -12.77
C TYR A 39 -0.12 -10.39 -11.35
N PHE A 40 0.52 -9.24 -11.20
CA PHE A 40 0.34 -8.41 -10.02
C PHE A 40 -1.03 -7.72 -10.03
N PRO A 41 -1.63 -7.46 -8.85
CA PRO A 41 -2.91 -6.78 -8.78
C PRO A 41 -2.77 -5.32 -9.21
N THR A 42 -3.87 -4.75 -9.70
CA THR A 42 -3.91 -3.35 -10.08
C THR A 42 -4.01 -2.42 -8.86
N CYS A 43 -3.32 -1.28 -8.94
CA CYS A 43 -3.48 -0.18 -8.02
C CYS A 43 -4.59 0.80 -8.44
N ASN A 44 -5.19 0.61 -9.62
CA ASN A 44 -6.35 1.38 -10.05
C ASN A 44 -7.52 1.12 -9.12
N GLN A 45 -8.20 2.20 -8.76
CA GLN A 45 -9.22 2.22 -7.75
C GLN A 45 -10.59 2.25 -8.45
N ARG A 46 -11.27 1.11 -8.48
CA ARG A 46 -12.70 1.08 -8.84
C ARG A 46 -13.53 1.30 -7.60
N GLU A 47 -14.63 2.04 -7.71
CA GLU A 47 -15.53 2.24 -6.57
C GLU A 47 -16.64 1.18 -6.54
N THR A 48 -17.04 0.80 -5.32
CA THR A 48 -18.21 -0.05 -5.05
C THR A 48 -19.02 0.53 -3.90
N THR A 49 -20.31 0.20 -3.83
CA THR A 49 -21.23 0.57 -2.73
C THR A 49 -21.31 -0.50 -1.65
N VAL A 50 -20.53 -1.59 -1.77
CA VAL A 50 -20.44 -2.67 -0.79
C VAL A 50 -19.00 -2.78 -0.34
N ALA A 51 -18.76 -2.83 0.99
CA ALA A 51 -17.42 -3.01 1.52
C ALA A 51 -16.81 -4.32 0.98
N PRO A 52 -15.70 -4.26 0.20
CA PRO A 52 -15.16 -5.44 -0.47
C PRO A 52 -14.49 -6.41 0.51
N VAL A 53 -14.09 -5.92 1.68
CA VAL A 53 -13.55 -6.73 2.76
C VAL A 53 -14.18 -6.29 4.08
N PRO A 54 -14.92 -7.17 4.78
CA PRO A 54 -15.56 -6.85 6.07
C PRO A 54 -14.60 -6.40 7.17
N ALA A 55 -13.32 -6.81 7.09
CA ALA A 55 -12.30 -6.37 8.03
C ALA A 55 -11.83 -4.92 7.77
N PHE A 56 -11.90 -4.40 6.53
CA PHE A 56 -11.41 -3.06 6.14
C PHE A 56 -12.50 -2.03 5.76
N PRO A 57 -13.67 -1.95 6.43
CA PRO A 57 -14.75 -1.12 5.94
C PRO A 57 -14.37 0.37 5.97
N ASN A 58 -13.64 0.86 6.97
CA ASN A 58 -13.20 2.26 6.95
C ASN A 58 -11.97 2.46 6.07
N PHE A 59 -11.01 1.54 6.14
CA PHE A 59 -9.72 1.65 5.48
C PHE A 59 -9.82 1.80 3.96
N LEU A 60 -10.75 1.07 3.33
CA LEU A 60 -11.00 1.13 1.89
C LEU A 60 -12.00 2.22 1.50
N ARG A 61 -12.53 3.00 2.44
CA ARG A 61 -13.56 4.00 2.15
C ARG A 61 -12.99 5.16 1.33
N THR A 62 -13.77 5.63 0.34
CA THR A 62 -13.31 6.68 -0.59
C THR A 62 -13.26 8.07 0.03
N THR A 63 -13.96 8.31 1.13
CA THR A 63 -13.85 9.49 2.01
C THR A 63 -14.33 9.09 3.41
N PRO A 64 -14.12 9.91 4.46
CA PRO A 64 -14.68 9.62 5.78
C PRO A 64 -16.21 9.56 5.86
N TRP A 65 -16.91 10.17 4.89
CA TRP A 65 -18.35 10.39 4.93
C TRP A 65 -19.11 9.64 3.84
N SER A 66 -18.39 9.03 2.89
CA SER A 66 -18.97 8.34 1.73
C SER A 66 -19.34 6.90 2.05
N ALA A 67 -20.51 6.45 1.57
CA ALA A 67 -20.87 5.03 1.52
C ALA A 67 -20.29 4.34 0.27
N ARG A 68 -19.00 4.56 -0.01
CA ARG A 68 -18.28 3.99 -1.15
C ARG A 68 -16.91 3.50 -0.73
N TRP A 69 -16.45 2.44 -1.39
CA TRP A 69 -15.19 1.76 -1.11
C TRP A 69 -14.38 1.55 -2.38
N TYR A 70 -13.06 1.62 -2.25
CA TYR A 70 -12.13 1.24 -3.30
C TYR A 70 -11.97 -0.28 -3.36
N LEU A 71 -12.11 -0.82 -4.57
CA LEU A 71 -11.64 -2.13 -4.98
C LEU A 71 -10.26 -1.96 -5.61
N ALA A 72 -9.24 -2.54 -4.97
CA ALA A 72 -7.83 -2.38 -5.36
C ALA A 72 -6.99 -3.54 -4.81
N TRP A 73 -5.67 -3.45 -4.93
CA TRP A 73 -4.75 -4.50 -4.49
C TRP A 73 -4.98 -5.01 -3.06
N HIS A 74 -5.42 -4.16 -2.13
CA HIS A 74 -5.65 -4.55 -0.74
C HIS A 74 -6.74 -5.62 -0.59
N SER A 75 -7.84 -5.50 -1.33
CA SER A 75 -8.90 -6.50 -1.33
C SER A 75 -8.46 -7.79 -2.02
N ALA A 76 -7.59 -7.70 -3.02
CA ALA A 76 -7.04 -8.85 -3.73
C ALA A 76 -6.04 -9.65 -2.88
N THR A 77 -5.22 -8.97 -2.08
CA THR A 77 -4.20 -9.62 -1.24
C THR A 77 -4.73 -10.05 0.13
N TYR A 78 -5.91 -9.61 0.56
CA TYR A 78 -6.44 -9.92 1.89
C TYR A 78 -6.57 -11.43 2.17
N PRO A 79 -7.07 -12.29 1.26
CA PRO A 79 -7.18 -13.72 1.51
C PRO A 79 -5.86 -14.39 1.92
N TYR A 80 -4.72 -13.89 1.44
CA TYR A 80 -3.39 -14.41 1.76
C TYR A 80 -2.86 -13.97 3.13
N ILE A 81 -3.38 -12.86 3.66
CA ILE A 81 -2.95 -12.29 4.94
C ILE A 81 -3.90 -12.70 6.07
N GLY A 82 -5.20 -12.72 5.81
CA GLY A 82 -6.25 -13.01 6.80
C GLY A 82 -6.35 -11.98 7.94
N ASN A 83 -5.57 -10.90 7.89
CA ASN A 83 -5.47 -9.91 8.97
C ASN A 83 -5.38 -8.48 8.44
N ILE A 84 -6.00 -7.55 9.17
CA ILE A 84 -6.00 -6.12 8.88
C ILE A 84 -4.72 -5.40 9.30
N LYS A 85 -4.07 -5.87 10.37
CA LYS A 85 -2.93 -5.16 10.97
C LYS A 85 -1.81 -4.84 9.96
N PRO A 86 -1.42 -5.74 9.03
CA PRO A 86 -0.36 -5.45 8.07
C PRO A 86 -0.66 -4.29 7.13
N TYR A 87 -1.92 -3.94 6.90
CA TYR A 87 -2.29 -2.84 6.01
C TYR A 87 -2.29 -1.47 6.72
N LYS A 88 -2.09 -1.43 8.04
CA LYS A 88 -2.10 -0.21 8.84
C LYS A 88 -0.72 0.06 9.42
N CYS A 89 -0.15 1.22 9.11
CA CYS A 89 1.11 1.65 9.70
C CYS A 89 0.84 2.37 11.02
N SER A 90 1.56 1.98 12.08
CA SER A 90 1.38 2.54 13.44
C SER A 90 1.72 4.04 13.56
N THR A 91 2.42 4.61 12.58
CA THR A 91 2.77 6.03 12.54
C THR A 91 1.71 6.88 11.84
N ASN A 92 0.76 6.26 11.13
CA ASN A 92 -0.29 6.95 10.40
C ASN A 92 -1.65 6.65 11.05
N PRO A 93 -2.29 7.63 11.71
CA PRO A 93 -3.56 7.41 12.39
C PRO A 93 -4.75 7.30 11.43
N LYS A 94 -4.55 7.57 10.14
CA LYS A 94 -5.63 7.54 9.15
C LYS A 94 -5.97 6.11 8.78
N ASP A 95 -7.27 5.83 8.82
CA ASP A 95 -7.86 4.52 8.55
C ASP A 95 -8.89 4.60 7.41
N TYR A 96 -8.56 5.33 6.35
CA TYR A 96 -9.37 5.51 5.12
C TYR A 96 -8.44 5.88 3.95
N TYR A 97 -8.92 5.93 2.70
CA TYR A 97 -8.12 6.24 1.49
C TYR A 97 -6.92 5.32 1.19
N MET A 98 -6.80 4.19 1.88
CA MET A 98 -5.65 3.28 1.72
C MET A 98 -4.31 4.01 1.88
N VAL A 99 -4.18 4.88 2.89
CA VAL A 99 -3.10 5.89 2.98
C VAL A 99 -1.81 5.38 3.63
N ASN A 100 -1.75 4.10 3.97
CA ASN A 100 -0.62 3.55 4.69
C ASN A 100 0.45 3.01 3.74
N TYR A 101 0.04 2.24 2.73
CA TYR A 101 0.93 1.61 1.75
C TYR A 101 0.35 1.75 0.34
N ALA A 102 1.23 1.83 -0.67
CA ALA A 102 0.85 2.00 -2.07
C ALA A 102 1.69 1.12 -2.97
N MET A 103 1.03 0.57 -3.99
CA MET A 103 1.69 0.12 -5.20
C MET A 103 1.80 1.32 -6.15
N PRO A 104 2.92 1.48 -6.87
CA PRO A 104 3.10 2.62 -7.75
C PRO A 104 2.19 2.53 -8.99
N ALA A 105 1.52 3.63 -9.26
CA ALA A 105 0.60 3.81 -10.38
C ALA A 105 1.29 4.04 -11.72
N GLY A 106 2.55 4.43 -11.72
CA GLY A 106 3.27 4.81 -12.93
C GLY A 106 4.24 5.94 -12.64
N ALA A 107 5.16 6.18 -13.57
CA ALA A 107 6.04 7.33 -13.53
C ALA A 107 5.26 8.62 -13.83
N VAL A 108 5.72 9.73 -13.27
CA VAL A 108 5.30 11.08 -13.68
C VAL A 108 6.54 11.77 -14.25
N VAL A 109 6.50 12.11 -15.53
CA VAL A 109 7.62 12.75 -16.24
C VAL A 109 7.16 14.12 -16.67
N ARG A 110 7.83 15.18 -16.20
CA ARG A 110 7.47 16.58 -16.53
C ARG A 110 5.97 16.90 -16.30
N ALA A 111 5.42 16.40 -15.19
CA ALA A 111 4.00 16.49 -14.82
C ALA A 111 3.01 15.69 -15.70
N GLU A 112 3.48 14.92 -16.68
CA GLU A 112 2.66 13.99 -17.45
C GLU A 112 2.64 12.60 -16.78
N PRO A 113 1.44 12.06 -16.46
CA PRO A 113 1.32 10.76 -15.82
C PRO A 113 1.37 9.62 -16.84
N HIS A 114 2.32 8.72 -16.68
CA HIS A 114 2.51 7.52 -17.50
C HIS A 114 2.02 6.27 -16.76
N ARG A 115 0.70 6.12 -16.68
CA ARG A 115 0.03 5.07 -15.89
C ARG A 115 0.32 3.66 -16.41
N GLU A 116 0.57 3.54 -17.70
CA GLU A 116 0.95 2.32 -18.40
C GLU A 116 2.30 1.75 -17.96
N THR A 117 3.13 2.54 -17.27
CA THR A 117 4.51 2.15 -16.92
C THR A 117 4.62 1.32 -15.65
N LEU A 118 3.61 1.29 -14.77
CA LEU A 118 3.56 0.45 -13.54
C LEU A 118 2.16 -0.15 -13.30
N PHE A 119 1.78 -0.39 -12.04
CA PHE A 119 0.65 -1.26 -11.69
C PHE A 119 -0.74 -0.60 -11.83
N TRP A 120 -0.88 0.49 -12.61
CA TRP A 120 -2.22 1.02 -12.91
C TRP A 120 -3.08 -0.02 -13.64
N HIS A 121 -2.46 -0.86 -14.44
CA HIS A 121 -3.10 -2.04 -15.03
C HIS A 121 -2.42 -3.31 -14.50
N PRO A 122 -3.13 -4.45 -14.42
CA PRO A 122 -2.51 -5.73 -14.08
C PRO A 122 -1.36 -6.03 -15.03
N ARG A 123 -0.22 -6.44 -14.49
CA ARG A 123 1.02 -6.69 -15.25
C ARG A 123 1.80 -7.86 -14.67
N THR A 124 2.48 -8.61 -15.52
CA THR A 124 3.40 -9.67 -15.10
C THR A 124 4.79 -9.10 -14.79
N ALA A 125 5.59 -9.78 -13.97
CA ALA A 125 6.97 -9.37 -13.68
C ALA A 125 7.81 -9.21 -14.95
N GLN A 126 7.61 -10.09 -15.93
CA GLN A 126 8.34 -10.10 -17.21
C GLN A 126 8.02 -8.88 -18.08
N SER A 127 6.83 -8.30 -17.93
CA SER A 127 6.42 -7.09 -18.66
C SER A 127 7.03 -5.80 -18.12
N ILE A 128 7.69 -5.83 -16.96
CA ILE A 128 8.29 -4.67 -16.31
C ILE A 128 9.72 -4.47 -16.83
N PRO A 129 10.03 -3.35 -17.51
CA PRO A 129 11.40 -3.05 -17.89
C PRO A 129 12.26 -2.85 -16.63
N ARG A 130 13.38 -3.58 -16.54
CA ARG A 130 14.32 -3.54 -15.38
C ARG A 130 13.61 -3.81 -14.03
N PRO A 131 13.11 -5.03 -13.80
CA PRO A 131 12.34 -5.35 -12.59
C PRO A 131 13.14 -5.15 -11.30
N GLY A 132 14.47 -5.31 -11.34
CA GLY A 132 15.36 -5.06 -10.20
C GLY A 132 15.44 -3.60 -9.75
N ASP A 133 15.09 -2.66 -10.64
CA ASP A 133 15.06 -1.22 -10.36
C ASP A 133 13.65 -0.73 -10.00
N CYS A 134 12.67 -1.64 -9.93
CA CYS A 134 11.26 -1.32 -9.73
C CYS A 134 10.84 -1.54 -8.27
N VAL A 135 10.24 -0.52 -7.66
CA VAL A 135 9.59 -0.66 -6.36
C VAL A 135 8.22 -1.32 -6.56
N LEU A 136 7.96 -2.45 -5.89
CA LEU A 136 6.65 -3.12 -5.95
C LEU A 136 5.62 -2.47 -5.00
N LEU A 137 6.07 -2.12 -3.80
CA LEU A 137 5.22 -1.58 -2.74
C LEU A 137 6.04 -0.62 -1.88
N SER A 138 5.46 0.52 -1.53
CA SER A 138 6.07 1.52 -0.65
C SER A 138 5.09 1.98 0.41
N GLU A 139 5.59 2.71 1.42
CA GLU A 139 4.73 3.55 2.25
C GLU A 139 4.05 4.63 1.37
N LYS A 140 2.82 5.02 1.73
CA LYS A 140 2.05 6.04 1.01
C LYS A 140 1.95 7.31 1.86
N GLY A 141 2.24 8.45 1.26
CA GLY A 141 2.26 9.77 1.93
C GLY A 141 0.99 10.62 1.75
N LEU A 142 -0.11 10.08 1.21
CA LEU A 142 -1.36 10.85 1.04
C LEU A 142 -2.15 10.91 2.35
N GLY A 143 -1.52 11.52 3.34
CA GLY A 143 -1.97 11.87 4.68
C GLY A 143 -0.88 12.77 5.23
N SER A 144 -1.20 13.83 5.98
CA SER A 144 -0.19 14.74 6.53
C SER A 144 1.02 13.96 7.10
N GLY A 145 2.19 14.14 6.49
CA GLY A 145 3.41 13.40 6.81
C GLY A 145 3.92 12.59 5.61
N ALA A 146 4.99 13.06 4.98
CA ALA A 146 5.76 12.24 4.06
C ALA A 146 6.44 11.13 4.88
N TYR A 147 5.90 9.91 4.84
CA TYR A 147 6.58 8.72 5.37
C TYR A 147 7.56 8.24 4.30
N ILE A 148 8.59 9.04 4.07
CA ILE A 148 9.77 8.61 3.33
C ILE A 148 10.62 7.91 4.37
N LEU A 149 10.73 6.58 4.28
CA LEU A 149 11.87 5.85 4.85
C LEU A 149 13.11 6.64 4.44
N ASN A 150 13.76 7.25 5.42
CA ASN A 150 14.77 8.29 5.29
C ASN A 150 15.91 7.86 4.35
N GLY A 151 15.72 8.13 3.06
CA GLY A 151 16.51 7.62 1.95
C GLY A 151 15.73 7.92 0.69
N GLY A 152 15.91 9.15 0.19
CA GLY A 152 15.40 9.53 -1.13
C GLY A 152 15.88 8.51 -2.16
N TYR A 153 15.00 8.20 -3.12
CA TYR A 153 15.40 7.59 -4.37
C TYR A 153 16.07 8.63 -5.25
#